data_AF-A0A4U0V1J9-F1
#
_entry.id   AF-A0A4U0V1J9-F1
#
_cell.length_a   1.000
_cell.length_b   1.000
_cell.length_c   1.000
_cell.angle_alpha   90.00
_cell.angle_beta   90.00
_cell.angle_gamma   90.00
#
_symmetry.space_group_name_H-M   'P 1'
#
loop_
_entity.id
_entity.type
_entity.pdbx_description
1 polymer ?
#
loop_
_entity_poly.entity_id
_entity_poly.type
_entity_poly.pdbx_seq_one_letter_code
_entity_poly.pdbx_strand_id
1 'polypeptide(L)'
;EESAVGTGGLCGSAFLNYRFQDHVKSRIGAERYESMREKKPKTWQMGLRYFEEFVKRNFNEEEHSEVNVPFPGLPDDEEAGLDSGFLILSAEQVKEIFEPVLAHVIELVEGQVQAIRGKGGIVSGIILVGGFGQSNYLYTRLKRHFNPPSLPQTSSSSSPPPPPPPPPPYTEQPTHEAAAAAAAADDALPHHQQQQSIEVLQPLHAWTAVVRGAVLRGMEGSMVEKRRSRWHYGTSYATVFDERKHPVEDRYWSPLWERWMVSDRMQWHIAKGTPISADHPISFHYTRNFRPSQSLIIEDELIACASDTAPDSFTVGGGDSPPALIKVCTLTTDINS
;
A
#
# COMPACT_ATOMS: atom_id res chain seq x y z
N GLU A 1 -8.42 0.02 3.84
CA GLU A 1 -9.26 0.79 2.89
C GLU A 1 -8.52 0.81 1.56
N GLU A 2 -9.18 0.48 0.46
CA GLU A 2 -8.56 0.47 -0.88
C GLU A 2 -8.45 1.91 -1.41
N SER A 3 -7.25 2.35 -1.79
CA SER A 3 -7.01 3.73 -2.25
C SER A 3 -7.47 3.99 -3.70
N ALA A 4 -7.56 2.93 -4.49
CA ALA A 4 -8.13 2.93 -5.84
C ALA A 4 -8.95 1.65 -6.03
N VAL A 5 -10.11 1.78 -6.68
CA VAL A 5 -10.96 0.62 -7.03
C VAL A 5 -10.27 -0.17 -8.12
N GLY A 6 -10.11 -1.48 -7.93
CA GLY A 6 -9.54 -2.36 -8.95
C GLY A 6 -10.46 -2.45 -10.16
N THR A 7 -10.01 -1.96 -11.32
CA THR A 7 -10.77 -2.02 -12.58
C THR A 7 -10.91 -3.43 -13.15
N GLY A 8 -10.08 -4.38 -12.69
CA GLY A 8 -10.10 -5.77 -13.11
C GLY A 8 -9.85 -5.95 -14.62
N GLY A 9 -9.53 -7.17 -15.03
CA GLY A 9 -9.37 -7.47 -16.45
C GLY A 9 -9.14 -8.95 -16.71
N LEU A 10 -9.49 -9.37 -17.92
CA LEU A 10 -9.30 -10.73 -18.40
C LEU A 10 -7.86 -10.90 -18.92
N CYS A 11 -6.89 -10.91 -18.01
CA CYS A 11 -5.44 -10.95 -18.36
C CYS A 11 -4.62 -11.87 -17.44
N GLY A 12 -5.21 -12.95 -16.94
CA GLY A 12 -4.54 -13.93 -16.08
C GLY A 12 -3.72 -14.99 -16.82
N SER A 13 -3.02 -15.84 -16.06
CA SER A 13 -2.18 -16.92 -16.61
C SER A 13 -2.92 -17.91 -17.52
N ALA A 14 -4.24 -18.04 -17.40
CA ALA A 14 -5.05 -18.86 -18.30
C ALA A 14 -4.97 -18.37 -19.76
N PHE A 15 -4.86 -17.07 -20.00
CA PHE A 15 -4.71 -16.51 -21.34
C PHE A 15 -3.40 -16.92 -22.02
N LEU A 16 -2.35 -17.14 -21.24
CA LEU A 16 -1.12 -17.73 -21.76
C LEU A 16 -1.33 -19.17 -22.25
N ASN A 17 -2.20 -19.96 -21.61
CA ASN A 17 -2.52 -21.31 -22.10
C ASN A 17 -3.23 -21.27 -23.46
N TYR A 18 -4.18 -20.35 -23.64
CA TYR A 18 -4.87 -20.19 -24.92
C TYR A 18 -3.92 -19.72 -26.01
N ARG A 19 -3.07 -18.72 -25.72
CA ARG A 19 -2.08 -18.23 -26.70
C ARG A 19 -1.03 -19.28 -27.04
N PHE A 20 -0.59 -20.08 -26.07
CA PHE A 20 0.29 -21.23 -26.35
C PHE A 20 -0.41 -22.26 -27.23
N GLN A 21 -1.68 -22.57 -26.98
CA GLN A 21 -2.46 -23.45 -27.84
C GLN A 21 -2.55 -22.93 -29.28
N ASP A 22 -2.87 -21.65 -29.47
CA ASP A 22 -2.94 -21.04 -30.79
C ASP A 22 -1.58 -21.04 -31.49
N HIS A 23 -0.51 -20.79 -30.74
CA HIS A 23 0.86 -20.87 -31.25
C HIS A 23 1.20 -22.28 -31.75
N VAL A 24 0.93 -23.32 -30.94
CA VAL A 24 1.14 -24.72 -31.35
C VAL A 24 0.29 -25.07 -32.57
N LYS A 25 -1.01 -24.70 -32.58
CA LYS A 25 -1.91 -24.97 -33.71
C LYS A 25 -1.43 -24.31 -35.00
N SER A 26 -0.93 -23.08 -34.92
CA SER A 26 -0.37 -22.35 -36.06
C SER A 26 0.89 -23.03 -36.61
N ARG A 27 1.79 -23.45 -35.71
CA ARG A 27 3.09 -24.06 -36.09
C ARG A 27 2.96 -25.44 -36.71
N ILE A 28 2.19 -26.33 -36.10
CA ILE A 28 2.10 -27.73 -36.55
C ILE A 28 0.98 -27.96 -37.58
N GLY A 29 0.16 -26.94 -37.83
CA GLY A 29 -1.01 -27.00 -38.70
C GLY A 29 -2.27 -27.51 -37.99
N ALA A 30 -3.43 -27.00 -38.40
CA ALA A 30 -4.72 -27.29 -37.78
C ALA A 30 -5.09 -28.78 -37.80
N GLU A 31 -4.89 -29.46 -38.93
CA GLU A 31 -5.21 -30.88 -39.07
C GLU A 31 -4.35 -31.78 -38.16
N ARG A 32 -3.04 -31.50 -38.08
CA ARG A 32 -2.12 -32.25 -37.21
C ARG A 32 -2.43 -31.99 -35.74
N TYR A 33 -2.76 -30.75 -35.40
CA TYR A 33 -3.19 -30.37 -34.05
C TYR A 33 -4.48 -31.10 -33.63
N GLU A 34 -5.50 -31.13 -34.48
CA GLU A 34 -6.76 -31.82 -34.21
C GLU A 34 -6.53 -33.33 -34.10
N SER A 35 -5.75 -33.92 -35.01
CA SER A 35 -5.39 -35.34 -34.92
C SER A 35 -4.61 -35.68 -33.66
N MET A 36 -3.69 -34.83 -33.21
CA MET A 36 -2.96 -34.99 -31.94
C MET A 36 -3.92 -34.94 -30.75
N ARG A 37 -4.84 -33.98 -30.74
CA ARG A 37 -5.82 -33.79 -29.66
C ARG A 37 -6.75 -34.99 -29.50
N GLU A 38 -7.16 -35.61 -30.60
CA GLU A 38 -8.06 -36.77 -30.60
C GLU A 38 -7.34 -38.09 -30.34
N LYS A 39 -6.28 -38.37 -31.11
CA LYS A 39 -5.62 -39.70 -31.10
C LYS A 39 -4.53 -39.82 -30.04
N LYS A 40 -3.95 -38.71 -29.59
CA LYS A 40 -2.81 -38.67 -28.66
C LYS A 40 -3.02 -37.61 -27.55
N PRO A 41 -4.11 -37.69 -26.76
CA PRO A 41 -4.44 -36.66 -25.76
C PRO A 41 -3.34 -36.46 -24.70
N LYS A 42 -2.59 -37.52 -24.37
CA LYS A 42 -1.45 -37.46 -23.44
C LYS A 42 -0.31 -36.58 -23.96
N THR A 43 -0.08 -36.55 -25.28
CA THR A 43 0.95 -35.72 -25.91
C THR A 43 0.65 -34.23 -25.66
N TRP A 44 -0.59 -33.80 -25.91
CA TRP A 44 -1.01 -32.42 -25.61
C TRP A 44 -0.95 -32.11 -24.11
N GLN A 45 -1.43 -33.00 -23.25
CA GLN A 45 -1.39 -32.79 -21.80
C GLN A 45 0.04 -32.61 -21.29
N MET A 46 1.01 -33.33 -21.84
CA MET A 46 2.40 -33.20 -21.43
C MET A 46 3.01 -31.86 -21.84
N GLY A 47 2.79 -31.43 -23.10
CA GLY A 47 3.25 -30.12 -23.57
C GLY A 47 2.61 -28.97 -22.81
N LEU A 48 1.28 -29.02 -22.60
CA LEU A 48 0.55 -28.00 -21.84
C LEU A 48 1.02 -27.94 -20.37
N ARG A 49 1.19 -29.09 -19.71
CA ARG A 49 1.68 -29.13 -18.33
C ARG A 49 3.09 -28.58 -18.23
N TYR A 50 3.98 -28.94 -19.15
CA TYR A 50 5.35 -28.41 -19.17
C TYR A 50 5.34 -26.88 -19.38
N PHE A 51 4.51 -26.39 -20.30
CA PHE A 51 4.34 -24.96 -20.49
C PHE A 51 3.85 -24.25 -19.22
N GLU A 52 2.84 -24.80 -18.54
CA GLU A 52 2.25 -24.20 -17.35
C GLU A 52 3.14 -24.23 -16.10
N GLU A 53 3.82 -25.36 -15.87
CA GLU A 53 4.62 -25.58 -14.66
C GLU A 53 6.05 -25.06 -14.80
N PHE A 54 6.63 -25.09 -16.00
CA PHE A 54 8.02 -24.72 -16.23
C PHE A 54 8.13 -23.41 -17.01
N VAL A 55 7.63 -23.35 -18.24
CA VAL A 55 7.87 -22.21 -19.14
C VAL A 55 7.27 -20.92 -18.58
N LYS A 56 6.01 -20.94 -18.13
CA LYS A 56 5.34 -19.78 -17.53
C LYS A 56 6.06 -19.17 -16.34
N ARG A 57 6.72 -20.02 -15.55
CA ARG A 57 7.34 -19.62 -14.28
C ARG A 57 8.78 -19.17 -14.48
N ASN A 58 9.53 -19.94 -15.26
CA ASN A 58 10.98 -19.85 -15.31
C ASN A 58 11.50 -19.11 -16.55
N PHE A 59 10.65 -18.79 -17.54
CA PHE A 59 11.13 -18.08 -18.73
C PHE A 59 11.82 -16.76 -18.37
N ASN A 60 13.05 -16.62 -18.83
CA ASN A 60 13.90 -15.45 -18.67
C ASN A 60 14.49 -15.13 -20.05
N GLU A 61 14.20 -13.94 -20.55
CA GLU A 61 14.62 -13.52 -21.89
C GLU A 61 16.12 -13.29 -22.05
N GLU A 62 16.85 -13.15 -20.93
CA GLU A 62 18.30 -12.95 -20.93
C GLU A 62 19.08 -14.27 -20.88
N GLU A 63 18.46 -15.33 -20.33
CA GLU A 63 19.11 -16.63 -20.10
C GLU A 63 18.67 -17.69 -21.12
N HIS A 64 17.45 -17.62 -21.64
CA HIS A 64 16.90 -18.62 -22.54
C HIS A 64 16.87 -18.11 -23.99
N SER A 65 17.71 -18.68 -24.85
CA SER A 65 17.61 -18.50 -26.30
C SER A 65 16.47 -19.33 -26.92
N GLU A 66 16.20 -20.50 -26.34
CA GLU A 66 15.13 -21.41 -26.79
C GLU A 66 14.60 -22.25 -25.62
N VAL A 67 13.39 -22.79 -25.81
CA VAL A 67 12.67 -23.63 -24.85
C VAL A 67 12.10 -24.84 -25.57
N ASN A 68 12.41 -26.03 -25.07
CA ASN A 68 12.01 -27.29 -25.68
C ASN A 68 10.79 -27.87 -24.97
N VAL A 69 9.63 -27.79 -25.62
CA VAL A 69 8.36 -28.26 -25.05
C VAL A 69 8.07 -29.68 -25.52
N PRO A 70 7.85 -30.67 -24.63
CA PRO A 70 7.69 -32.06 -25.01
C PRO A 70 6.34 -32.34 -25.70
N PHE A 71 6.41 -32.85 -26.93
CA PHE A 71 5.29 -33.35 -27.74
C PHE A 71 5.62 -34.73 -28.33
N PRO A 72 5.73 -35.78 -27.49
CA PRO A 72 6.16 -37.10 -27.97
C PRO A 72 5.19 -37.69 -29.00
N GLY A 73 5.77 -38.36 -29.99
CA GLY A 73 5.05 -39.04 -31.04
C GLY A 73 4.50 -38.12 -32.13
N LEU A 74 4.82 -36.83 -32.12
CA LEU A 74 4.75 -36.03 -33.35
C LEU A 74 5.97 -36.36 -34.23
N PRO A 75 5.80 -36.45 -35.56
CA PRO A 75 6.94 -36.61 -36.47
C PRO A 75 7.77 -35.32 -36.49
N ASP A 76 9.08 -35.49 -36.75
CA ASP A 76 9.99 -34.37 -36.93
C ASP A 76 9.60 -33.54 -38.15
N ASP A 77 9.73 -32.23 -38.02
CA ASP A 77 9.29 -31.24 -38.99
C ASP A 77 10.07 -29.94 -38.72
N GLU A 78 11.13 -29.75 -39.50
CA GLU A 78 12.05 -28.61 -39.35
C GLU A 78 11.33 -27.27 -39.53
N GLU A 79 10.39 -27.18 -40.48
CA GLU A 79 9.60 -25.96 -40.70
C GLU A 79 8.70 -25.65 -39.51
N ALA A 80 8.07 -26.66 -38.91
CA ALA A 80 7.26 -26.51 -37.70
C ALA A 80 8.08 -26.38 -36.40
N GLY A 81 9.40 -26.59 -36.45
CA GLY A 81 10.29 -26.59 -35.28
C GLY A 81 10.09 -27.81 -34.38
N LEU A 82 9.68 -28.95 -34.96
CA LEU A 82 9.56 -30.22 -34.27
C LEU A 82 10.81 -31.05 -34.52
N ASP A 83 11.52 -31.38 -33.44
CA ASP A 83 12.68 -32.26 -33.47
C ASP A 83 12.65 -33.22 -32.28
N SER A 84 12.80 -34.51 -32.56
CA SER A 84 12.97 -35.57 -31.56
C SER A 84 11.84 -35.60 -30.52
N GLY A 85 10.62 -35.26 -30.96
CA GLY A 85 9.43 -35.20 -30.09
C GLY A 85 9.35 -33.96 -29.19
N PHE A 86 10.10 -32.90 -29.49
CA PHE A 86 10.00 -31.59 -28.84
C PHE A 86 9.60 -30.53 -29.85
N LEU A 87 8.79 -29.56 -29.41
CA LEU A 87 8.57 -28.31 -30.11
C LEU A 87 9.56 -27.30 -29.56
N ILE A 88 10.51 -26.88 -30.39
CA ILE A 88 11.51 -25.87 -30.06
C ILE A 88 10.89 -24.49 -30.24
N LEU A 89 10.81 -23.72 -29.15
CA LEU A 89 10.32 -22.35 -29.15
C LEU A 89 11.49 -21.39 -28.91
N SER A 90 11.76 -20.50 -29.86
CA SER A 90 12.70 -19.39 -29.64
C SER A 90 12.21 -18.44 -28.55
N ALA A 91 13.14 -17.68 -27.96
CA ALA A 91 12.81 -16.64 -26.99
C ALA A 91 11.75 -15.67 -27.52
N GLU A 92 11.88 -15.24 -28.79
CA GLU A 92 10.95 -14.34 -29.47
C GLU A 92 9.54 -14.93 -29.52
N GLN A 93 9.40 -16.21 -29.87
CA GLN A 93 8.11 -16.89 -29.91
C GLN A 93 7.47 -17.01 -28.53
N VAL A 94 8.26 -17.28 -27.49
CA VAL A 94 7.75 -17.27 -26.12
C VAL A 94 7.30 -15.85 -25.74
N LYS A 95 8.04 -14.80 -26.12
CA LYS A 95 7.61 -13.41 -25.90
C LYS A 95 6.30 -13.08 -26.61
N GLU A 96 6.09 -13.52 -27.85
CA GLU A 96 4.84 -13.30 -28.59
C GLU A 96 3.61 -13.94 -27.90
N ILE A 97 3.83 -15.04 -27.17
CA ILE A 97 2.79 -15.66 -26.35
C ILE A 97 2.49 -14.78 -25.13
N PHE A 98 3.51 -14.21 -24.48
CA PHE A 98 3.37 -13.47 -23.23
C PHE A 98 2.99 -12.00 -23.38
N GLU A 99 3.61 -11.26 -24.30
CA GLU A 99 3.56 -9.79 -24.36
C GLU A 99 2.13 -9.24 -24.37
N PRO A 100 1.16 -9.80 -25.11
CA PRO A 100 -0.21 -9.25 -25.09
C PRO A 100 -0.89 -9.40 -23.73
N VAL A 101 -0.57 -10.46 -22.97
CA VAL A 101 -1.09 -10.64 -21.62
C VAL A 101 -0.38 -9.69 -20.66
N LEU A 102 0.95 -9.55 -20.77
CA LEU A 102 1.73 -8.64 -19.92
C LEU A 102 1.39 -7.17 -20.14
N ALA A 103 1.16 -6.75 -21.39
CA ALA A 103 0.76 -5.40 -21.74
C ALA A 103 -0.53 -5.00 -21.02
N HIS A 104 -1.56 -5.85 -21.05
CA HIS A 104 -2.80 -5.62 -20.31
C HIS A 104 -2.59 -5.58 -18.79
N VAL A 105 -1.75 -6.46 -18.24
CA VAL A 105 -1.43 -6.44 -16.80
C VAL A 105 -0.77 -5.11 -16.41
N ILE A 106 0.23 -4.67 -17.19
CA ILE A 106 0.94 -3.41 -16.96
C ILE A 106 -0.04 -2.23 -17.04
N GLU A 107 -0.91 -2.20 -18.04
CA GLU A 107 -1.91 -1.13 -18.21
C GLU A 107 -2.85 -1.04 -16.99
N LEU A 108 -3.32 -2.17 -16.47
CA LEU A 108 -4.19 -2.20 -15.27
C LEU A 108 -3.45 -1.70 -14.03
N VAL A 109 -2.20 -2.10 -13.84
CA VAL A 109 -1.38 -1.67 -12.69
C VAL A 109 -1.06 -0.17 -12.81
N GLU A 110 -0.67 0.30 -14.01
CA GLU A 110 -0.42 1.71 -14.29
C GLU A 110 -1.66 2.57 -14.01
N GLY A 111 -2.83 2.13 -14.47
CA GLY A 111 -4.10 2.83 -14.21
C GLY A 111 -4.38 3.01 -12.71
N GLN A 112 -4.07 2.00 -11.89
CA GLN A 112 -4.20 2.09 -10.43
C GLN A 112 -3.18 3.04 -9.82
N VAL A 113 -1.92 2.97 -10.25
CA VAL A 113 -0.85 3.86 -9.80
C VAL A 113 -1.19 5.32 -10.10
N GLN A 114 -1.64 5.61 -11.32
CA GLN A 114 -2.04 6.96 -11.72
C GLN A 114 -3.28 7.44 -10.97
N ALA A 115 -4.26 6.58 -10.72
CA ALA A 115 -5.43 6.93 -9.91
C ALA A 115 -5.07 7.31 -8.47
N ILE A 116 -4.08 6.65 -7.87
CA ILE A 116 -3.57 6.97 -6.52
C ILE A 116 -2.80 8.30 -6.55
N ARG A 117 -1.89 8.46 -7.52
CA ARG A 117 -1.10 9.70 -7.69
C ARG A 117 -1.97 10.92 -7.96
N GLY A 118 -3.03 10.77 -8.76
CA GLY A 118 -4.00 11.83 -9.04
C GLY A 118 -4.75 12.34 -7.79
N LYS A 119 -4.78 11.56 -6.70
CA LYS A 119 -5.33 11.96 -5.39
C LYS A 119 -4.26 12.49 -4.43
N GLY A 120 -3.03 12.71 -4.91
CA GLY A 120 -1.88 13.09 -4.07
C GLY A 120 -1.28 11.95 -3.26
N GLY A 121 -1.64 10.69 -3.56
CA GLY A 121 -1.09 9.51 -2.89
C GLY A 121 0.28 9.10 -3.44
N ILE A 122 1.08 8.46 -2.59
CA ILE A 122 2.39 7.91 -2.96
C ILE A 122 2.29 6.39 -3.05
N VAL A 123 2.80 5.80 -4.14
CA VAL A 123 2.91 4.35 -4.30
C VAL A 123 4.35 3.95 -4.08
N SER A 124 4.62 3.27 -2.97
CA SER A 124 5.99 2.86 -2.59
C SER A 124 6.40 1.53 -3.23
N GLY A 125 5.46 0.63 -3.48
CA GLY A 125 5.79 -0.67 -4.06
C GLY A 125 4.60 -1.44 -4.64
N ILE A 126 4.93 -2.42 -5.48
CA ILE A 126 4.03 -3.38 -6.13
C ILE A 126 4.47 -4.77 -5.69
N ILE A 127 3.57 -5.53 -5.07
CA ILE A 127 3.85 -6.91 -4.61
C ILE A 127 3.12 -7.90 -5.52
N LEU A 128 3.86 -8.81 -6.15
CA LEU A 128 3.29 -9.85 -7.00
C LEU A 128 2.78 -11.01 -6.16
N VAL A 129 1.50 -11.35 -6.34
CA VAL A 129 0.84 -12.44 -5.62
C VAL A 129 0.10 -13.38 -6.59
N GLY A 130 -0.19 -14.60 -6.14
CA GLY A 130 -0.83 -15.64 -6.95
C GLY A 130 0.14 -16.42 -7.84
N GLY A 131 -0.37 -17.43 -8.54
CA GLY A 131 0.46 -18.34 -9.34
C GLY A 131 1.16 -17.64 -10.51
N PHE A 132 0.53 -16.63 -11.14
CA PHE A 132 1.18 -15.88 -12.21
C PHE A 132 2.25 -14.91 -11.69
N GLY A 133 2.08 -14.40 -10.46
CA GLY A 133 3.09 -13.57 -9.80
C GLY A 133 4.45 -14.23 -9.61
N GLN A 134 4.54 -15.56 -9.76
CA GLN A 134 5.79 -16.32 -9.76
C GLN A 134 6.55 -16.29 -11.09
N SER A 135 5.98 -15.71 -12.14
CA SER A 135 6.63 -15.64 -13.45
C SER A 135 7.79 -14.64 -13.43
N ASN A 136 9.01 -15.11 -13.72
CA ASN A 136 10.20 -14.26 -13.85
C ASN A 136 10.00 -13.20 -14.94
N TYR A 137 9.42 -13.59 -16.08
CA TYR A 137 9.18 -12.65 -17.18
C TYR A 137 8.20 -11.55 -16.81
N LEU A 138 7.09 -11.87 -16.11
CA LEU A 138 6.17 -10.86 -15.57
C LEU A 138 6.89 -9.90 -14.61
N TYR A 139 7.69 -10.43 -13.69
CA TYR A 139 8.44 -9.64 -12.71
C TYR A 139 9.40 -8.66 -13.39
N THR A 140 10.26 -9.16 -14.29
CA THR A 140 11.23 -8.33 -15.01
C THR A 140 10.55 -7.26 -15.85
N ARG A 141 9.41 -7.59 -16.49
CA ARG A 141 8.67 -6.63 -17.31
C ARG A 141 8.05 -5.51 -16.48
N LEU A 142 7.43 -5.83 -15.35
CA LEU A 142 6.88 -4.83 -14.41
C LEU A 142 8.00 -3.99 -13.79
N LYS A 143 9.11 -4.63 -13.37
CA LYS A 143 10.26 -3.92 -12.80
C LYS A 143 10.85 -2.92 -13.79
N ARG A 144 11.04 -3.32 -15.06
CA ARG A 144 11.54 -2.43 -16.12
C ARG A 144 10.57 -1.29 -16.44
N HIS A 145 9.27 -1.54 -16.38
CA HIS A 145 8.24 -0.52 -16.65
C HIS A 145 8.19 0.55 -15.54
N PHE A 146 8.22 0.13 -14.27
CA PHE A 146 8.11 1.04 -13.13
C PHE A 146 9.45 1.57 -12.61
N ASN A 147 10.57 0.96 -13.02
CA ASN A 147 11.94 1.41 -12.75
C ASN A 147 12.77 1.32 -14.04
N PRO A 148 12.50 2.18 -15.03
CA PRO A 148 13.29 2.18 -16.26
C PRO A 148 14.76 2.48 -15.91
N PRO A 149 15.72 1.75 -16.51
CA PRO A 149 17.13 2.06 -16.31
C PRO A 149 17.38 3.51 -16.73
N SER A 150 17.98 4.30 -15.85
CA SER A 150 18.45 5.63 -16.20
C SER A 150 19.40 5.50 -17.38
N LEU A 151 19.07 6.16 -18.49
CA LEU A 151 19.94 6.23 -19.67
C LEU A 151 21.37 6.57 -19.22
N PRO A 152 22.41 5.87 -19.72
CA PRO A 152 23.77 6.30 -19.47
C PRO A 152 23.92 7.71 -20.05
N GLN A 153 24.09 8.69 -19.15
CA GLN A 153 24.41 10.05 -19.54
C GLN A 153 25.70 9.99 -20.34
N THR A 154 25.63 10.41 -21.60
CA THR A 154 26.79 10.60 -22.47
C THR A 154 27.54 11.87 -22.02
N SER A 155 28.05 11.87 -20.79
CA SER A 155 29.02 12.86 -20.33
C SER A 155 30.40 12.21 -20.35
N SER A 156 31.24 12.70 -21.26
CA SER A 156 32.66 12.40 -21.39
C SER A 156 33.48 12.90 -20.19
N SER A 157 33.17 12.45 -18.97
CA SER A 157 33.96 12.72 -17.78
C SER A 157 34.44 11.41 -17.17
N SER A 158 35.76 11.24 -17.14
CA SER A 158 36.51 10.09 -16.67
C SER A 158 36.50 9.91 -15.15
N SER A 159 35.34 10.03 -14.51
CA SER A 159 35.18 9.78 -13.07
C SER A 159 34.25 8.58 -12.87
N PRO A 160 34.63 7.59 -12.05
CA PRO A 160 33.76 6.47 -11.75
C PRO A 160 32.48 6.98 -11.06
N PRO A 161 31.30 6.44 -11.41
CA PRO A 161 30.06 6.82 -10.76
C PRO A 161 30.14 6.50 -9.25
N PRO A 162 29.54 7.33 -8.38
CA PRO A 162 29.46 7.02 -6.96
C PRO A 162 28.72 5.68 -6.76
N PRO A 163 29.10 4.88 -5.76
CA PRO A 163 28.37 3.66 -5.45
C PRO A 163 26.90 4.00 -5.14
N PRO A 164 25.93 3.15 -5.56
CA PRO A 164 24.55 3.35 -5.20
C PRO A 164 24.41 3.42 -3.67
N PRO A 165 23.50 4.26 -3.14
CA PRO A 165 23.25 4.31 -1.71
C PRO A 165 22.89 2.89 -1.21
N PRO A 166 23.38 2.49 -0.03
CA PRO A 166 23.05 1.19 0.53
C PRO A 166 21.52 1.06 0.63
N PRO A 167 20.94 -0.11 0.28
CA PRO A 167 19.51 -0.32 0.46
C PRO A 167 19.16 -0.05 1.93
N PRO A 168 17.98 0.55 2.21
CA PRO A 168 17.54 0.73 3.57
C PRO A 168 17.53 -0.64 4.27
N PRO A 169 17.90 -0.71 5.57
CA PRO A 169 17.95 -1.98 6.28
C PRO A 169 16.59 -2.68 6.18
N TYR A 170 16.61 -3.95 5.76
CA TYR A 170 15.41 -4.79 5.70
C TYR A 170 14.75 -4.79 7.08
N THR A 171 13.61 -4.12 7.15
CA THR A 171 12.79 -4.06 8.36
C THR A 171 11.58 -4.95 8.11
N GLU A 172 11.33 -5.90 9.00
CA GLU A 172 10.20 -6.83 8.92
C GLU A 172 8.83 -6.13 8.95
N GLN A 173 8.82 -4.81 9.21
CA GLN A 173 7.65 -3.95 9.24
C GLN A 173 7.88 -2.71 8.35
N PRO A 174 7.38 -2.69 7.10
CA PRO A 174 7.38 -1.47 6.31
C PRO A 174 6.39 -0.48 6.91
N THR A 175 6.89 0.58 7.55
CA THR A 175 6.07 1.69 8.02
C THR A 175 5.99 2.79 6.95
N HIS A 176 4.85 3.48 6.86
CA HIS A 176 4.71 4.66 6.00
C HIS A 176 5.74 5.77 6.33
N GLU A 177 6.27 5.81 7.56
CA GLU A 177 7.34 6.72 7.97
C GLU A 177 8.66 6.45 7.25
N ALA A 178 9.03 5.19 7.04
CA ALA A 178 10.26 4.85 6.32
C ALA A 178 10.19 5.27 4.84
N ALA A 179 9.02 5.10 4.21
CA ALA A 179 8.78 5.56 2.85
C ALA A 179 8.75 7.11 2.75
N ALA A 180 8.17 7.79 3.74
CA ALA A 180 8.16 9.26 3.80
C ALA A 180 9.56 9.83 4.06
N ALA A 181 10.38 9.18 4.89
CA ALA A 181 11.77 9.58 5.14
C ALA A 181 12.66 9.38 3.90
N ALA A 182 12.47 8.28 3.16
CA ALA A 182 13.15 8.07 1.87
C ALA A 182 12.73 9.11 0.83
N ALA A 183 11.44 9.46 0.77
CA ALA A 183 10.93 10.53 -0.09
C ALA A 183 11.47 11.92 0.29
N ALA A 184 11.61 12.21 1.59
CA ALA A 184 12.15 13.48 2.09
C ALA A 184 13.66 13.64 1.84
N ALA A 185 14.41 12.53 1.79
CA ALA A 185 15.83 12.56 1.42
C ALA A 185 16.07 12.89 -0.06
N ASP A 186 15.07 12.64 -0.93
CA ASP A 186 15.12 12.87 -2.37
C ASP A 186 14.64 14.29 -2.79
N ASP A 187 14.02 15.03 -1.86
CA ASP A 187 13.34 16.33 -2.08
C ASP A 187 14.29 17.54 -2.12
N ALA A 188 15.60 17.32 -2.17
CA ALA A 188 16.62 18.38 -2.22
C ALA A 188 16.94 18.92 -3.63
N LEU A 189 16.18 18.53 -4.67
CA LEU A 189 16.37 18.95 -6.07
C LEU A 189 15.07 19.49 -6.69
N PRO A 190 15.14 20.52 -7.56
CA PRO A 190 13.99 21.32 -7.96
C PRO A 190 12.95 20.54 -8.78
N HIS A 191 11.68 20.87 -8.50
CA HIS A 191 10.45 20.31 -9.06
C HIS A 191 10.37 20.40 -10.59
N HIS A 192 10.83 19.38 -11.31
CA HIS A 192 10.20 18.89 -12.54
C HIS A 192 10.68 17.45 -12.78
N GLN A 193 9.75 16.48 -12.75
CA GLN A 193 9.94 15.05 -13.12
C GLN A 193 10.67 14.11 -12.14
N GLN A 194 10.43 14.19 -10.83
CA GLN A 194 10.73 13.05 -9.95
C GLN A 194 9.59 12.03 -9.99
N GLN A 195 9.64 11.16 -11.00
CA GLN A 195 8.86 9.93 -11.00
C GLN A 195 9.52 9.00 -9.97
N GLN A 196 9.06 9.04 -8.71
CA GLN A 196 9.57 8.17 -7.65
C GLN A 196 9.53 6.71 -8.13
N SER A 197 10.68 6.03 -8.01
CA SER A 197 10.85 4.62 -8.35
C SER A 197 9.92 3.76 -7.49
N ILE A 198 9.09 2.94 -8.12
CA ILE A 198 8.18 2.04 -7.41
C ILE A 198 8.85 0.68 -7.27
N GLU A 199 9.12 0.24 -6.05
CA GLU A 199 9.76 -1.07 -5.83
C GLU A 199 8.83 -2.21 -6.26
N VAL A 200 9.27 -3.07 -7.17
CA VAL A 200 8.53 -4.28 -7.55
C VAL A 200 9.10 -5.45 -6.78
N LEU A 201 8.25 -6.12 -6.01
CA LEU A 201 8.59 -7.24 -5.13
C LEU A 201 7.94 -8.54 -5.62
N GLN A 202 8.76 -9.58 -5.77
CA GLN A 202 8.31 -10.95 -6.05
C GLN A 202 8.66 -11.86 -4.87
N PRO A 203 7.71 -12.14 -3.96
CA PRO A 203 7.98 -13.01 -2.82
C PRO A 203 8.15 -14.47 -3.29
N LEU A 204 9.06 -15.20 -2.62
CA LEU A 204 9.36 -16.61 -2.89
C LEU A 204 8.10 -17.49 -2.93
N HIS A 205 7.10 -17.14 -2.11
CA HIS A 205 5.86 -17.90 -1.96
C HIS A 205 4.62 -17.15 -2.47
N ALA A 206 4.74 -16.41 -3.58
CA ALA A 206 3.66 -15.60 -4.17
C ALA A 206 2.32 -16.34 -4.33
N TRP A 207 2.34 -17.63 -4.72
CA TRP A 207 1.12 -18.45 -4.83
C TRP A 207 0.38 -18.54 -3.49
N THR A 208 1.09 -18.88 -2.41
CA THR A 208 0.46 -19.08 -1.10
C THR A 208 0.29 -17.79 -0.30
N ALA A 209 0.77 -16.64 -0.80
CA ALA A 209 0.80 -15.38 -0.07
C ALA A 209 -0.59 -14.94 0.43
N VAL A 210 -1.62 -15.11 -0.39
CA VAL A 210 -3.00 -14.76 -0.02
C VAL A 210 -3.51 -15.63 1.14
N VAL A 211 -3.32 -16.95 1.06
CA VAL A 211 -3.77 -17.88 2.11
C VAL A 211 -2.97 -17.70 3.39
N ARG A 212 -1.65 -17.51 3.29
CA ARG A 212 -0.80 -17.21 4.44
C ARG A 212 -1.23 -15.91 5.12
N GLY A 213 -1.50 -14.86 4.34
CA GLY A 213 -2.03 -13.60 4.87
C GLY A 213 -3.38 -13.76 5.56
N ALA A 214 -4.28 -14.59 5.01
CA ALA A 214 -5.56 -14.91 5.64
C ALA A 214 -5.39 -15.68 6.97
N VAL A 215 -4.44 -16.63 7.04
CA VAL A 215 -4.14 -17.38 8.26
C VAL A 215 -3.54 -16.46 9.33
N LEU A 216 -2.53 -15.65 8.98
CA LEU A 216 -1.94 -14.67 9.89
C LEU A 216 -3.00 -13.70 10.42
N ARG A 217 -3.87 -13.19 9.54
CA ARG A 217 -5.01 -12.35 9.90
C ARG A 217 -5.95 -13.02 10.91
N GLY A 218 -6.17 -14.32 10.77
CA GLY A 218 -7.03 -15.11 11.66
C GLY A 218 -6.37 -15.42 13.00
N MET A 219 -5.04 -15.57 13.03
CA MET A 219 -4.26 -15.87 14.24
C MET A 219 -3.98 -14.63 15.10
N GLU A 220 -3.62 -13.49 14.50
CA GLU A 220 -3.17 -12.28 15.21
C GLU A 220 -4.33 -11.41 15.75
N GLY A 221 -5.59 -11.75 15.48
CA GLY A 221 -6.71 -10.92 15.94
C GLY A 221 -6.74 -9.55 15.25
N SER A 222 -6.99 -8.45 15.96
CA SER A 222 -7.07 -7.11 15.34
C SER A 222 -5.70 -6.61 14.87
N MET A 223 -5.42 -6.73 13.58
CA MET A 223 -4.19 -6.24 12.89
C MET A 223 -3.94 -4.72 13.02
N VAL A 224 -4.88 -3.96 13.57
CA VAL A 224 -4.71 -2.51 13.76
C VAL A 224 -4.07 -2.27 15.11
N GLU A 225 -2.74 -2.20 15.14
CA GLU A 225 -1.95 -1.94 16.35
C GLU A 225 -2.16 -0.51 16.88
N LYS A 226 -2.29 0.46 15.96
CA LYS A 226 -2.51 1.89 16.26
C LYS A 226 -3.50 2.51 15.27
N ARG A 227 -4.48 3.27 15.76
CA ARG A 227 -5.38 4.12 14.95
C ARG A 227 -5.00 5.57 15.11
N ARG A 228 -5.12 6.41 14.08
CA ARG A 228 -4.93 7.86 14.25
C ARG A 228 -6.23 8.50 14.71
N SER A 229 -6.15 9.34 15.73
CA SER A 229 -7.29 10.13 16.21
C SER A 229 -7.85 10.96 15.07
N ARG A 230 -9.16 10.90 14.81
CA ARG A 230 -9.77 11.73 13.77
C ARG A 230 -9.96 13.17 14.22
N TRP A 231 -10.17 13.39 15.52
CA TRP A 231 -10.54 14.67 16.11
C TRP A 231 -9.57 15.00 17.26
N HIS A 232 -9.53 16.26 17.66
CA HIS A 232 -8.95 16.63 18.96
C HIS A 232 -9.93 16.25 20.06
N TYR A 233 -9.46 15.72 21.19
CA TYR A 233 -10.28 15.39 22.37
C TYR A 233 -9.73 16.09 23.60
N GLY A 234 -10.61 16.73 24.38
CA GLY A 234 -10.22 17.59 25.48
C GLY A 234 -11.33 17.84 26.47
N THR A 235 -11.01 18.58 27.52
CA THR A 235 -11.95 19.02 28.56
C THR A 235 -11.84 20.52 28.75
N SER A 236 -12.95 21.18 29.09
CA SER A 236 -12.92 22.59 29.49
C SER A 236 -12.33 22.74 30.89
N TYR A 237 -11.55 23.80 31.14
CA TYR A 237 -11.01 24.12 32.46
C TYR A 237 -11.00 25.63 32.73
N ALA A 238 -10.84 25.98 34.00
CA ALA A 238 -10.64 27.35 34.45
C ALA A 238 -9.18 27.56 34.86
N THR A 239 -8.61 28.71 34.52
CA THR A 239 -7.21 29.06 34.81
C THR A 239 -7.04 30.51 35.22
N VAL A 240 -5.85 30.89 35.67
CA VAL A 240 -5.53 32.28 36.05
C VAL A 240 -5.62 33.18 34.83
N PHE A 241 -6.23 34.35 34.98
CA PHE A 241 -6.30 35.34 33.92
C PHE A 241 -4.88 35.84 33.57
N ASP A 242 -4.57 35.85 32.27
CA ASP A 242 -3.32 36.32 31.70
C ASP A 242 -3.68 37.32 30.61
N GLU A 243 -3.37 38.58 30.83
CA GLU A 243 -3.73 39.70 29.96
C GLU A 243 -3.14 39.58 28.55
N ARG A 244 -2.06 38.79 28.37
CA ARG A 244 -1.45 38.56 27.06
C ARG A 244 -2.16 37.50 26.23
N LYS A 245 -2.97 36.65 26.86
CA LYS A 245 -3.56 35.45 26.24
C LYS A 245 -5.09 35.48 26.26
N HIS A 246 -5.68 36.11 27.26
CA HIS A 246 -7.11 36.03 27.53
C HIS A 246 -7.79 37.39 27.28
N PRO A 247 -8.94 37.41 26.58
CA PRO A 247 -9.75 38.62 26.48
C PRO A 247 -10.15 39.11 27.86
N VAL A 248 -10.04 40.42 28.10
CA VAL A 248 -10.37 41.04 29.40
C VAL A 248 -11.83 40.83 29.78
N GLU A 249 -12.71 40.68 28.79
CA GLU A 249 -14.15 40.41 28.97
C GLU A 249 -14.47 39.02 29.52
N ASP A 250 -13.60 38.03 29.33
CA ASP A 250 -13.79 36.66 29.80
C ASP A 250 -13.39 36.46 31.28
N ARG A 251 -12.80 37.48 31.92
CA ARG A 251 -12.26 37.35 33.28
C ARG A 251 -13.35 37.44 34.34
N TYR A 252 -13.21 36.64 35.39
CA TYR A 252 -14.05 36.72 36.58
C TYR A 252 -13.19 36.67 37.84
N TRP A 253 -13.63 37.33 38.91
CA TRP A 253 -12.96 37.23 40.21
C TRP A 253 -13.33 35.90 40.87
N SER A 254 -12.33 35.11 41.26
CA SER A 254 -12.57 33.88 42.03
C SER A 254 -12.38 34.13 43.53
N PRO A 255 -13.44 34.03 44.36
CA PRO A 255 -13.31 34.14 45.82
C PRO A 255 -12.51 33.01 46.46
N LEU A 256 -12.37 31.86 45.76
CA LEU A 256 -11.62 30.71 46.27
C LEU A 256 -10.10 30.91 46.10
N TRP A 257 -9.71 31.48 44.96
CA TRP A 257 -8.30 31.66 44.60
C TRP A 257 -7.78 33.08 44.84
N GLU A 258 -8.68 33.97 45.25
CA GLU A 258 -8.45 35.41 45.48
C GLU A 258 -7.70 36.07 44.32
N ARG A 259 -8.10 35.75 43.09
CA ARG A 259 -7.48 36.25 41.86
C ARG A 259 -8.46 36.29 40.70
N TRP A 260 -8.10 37.06 39.67
CA TRP A 260 -8.78 37.03 38.38
C TRP A 260 -8.50 35.70 37.67
N MET A 261 -9.56 35.03 37.25
CA MET A 261 -9.56 33.75 36.56
C MET A 261 -10.29 33.89 35.21
N VAL A 262 -10.10 32.94 34.32
CA VAL A 262 -10.87 32.78 33.08
C VAL A 262 -11.43 31.36 33.01
N SER A 263 -12.67 31.21 32.55
CA SER A 263 -13.33 29.92 32.35
C SER A 263 -13.32 29.52 30.88
N ASP A 264 -13.93 28.37 30.56
CA ASP A 264 -14.17 27.93 29.19
C ASP A 264 -12.88 27.81 28.36
N ARG A 265 -11.73 27.54 28.98
CA ARG A 265 -10.50 27.24 28.24
C ARG A 265 -10.48 25.77 27.87
N MET A 266 -10.00 25.45 26.68
CA MET A 266 -9.87 24.07 26.25
C MET A 266 -8.49 23.51 26.60
N GLN A 267 -8.46 22.38 27.30
CA GLN A 267 -7.28 21.54 27.44
C GLN A 267 -7.43 20.33 26.51
N TRP A 268 -6.69 20.31 25.41
CA TRP A 268 -6.69 19.19 24.47
C TRP A 268 -5.71 18.12 24.93
N HIS A 269 -6.23 16.95 25.30
CA HIS A 269 -5.46 15.81 25.80
C HIS A 269 -4.99 14.89 24.67
N ILE A 270 -5.77 14.83 23.58
CA ILE A 270 -5.44 14.05 22.38
C ILE A 270 -5.58 14.98 21.18
N ALA A 271 -4.51 15.17 20.43
CA ALA A 271 -4.57 15.93 19.20
C ALA A 271 -5.12 15.08 18.03
N LYS A 272 -5.74 15.75 17.05
CA LYS A 272 -6.06 15.14 15.77
C LYS A 272 -4.78 14.57 15.13
N GLY A 273 -4.86 13.33 14.66
CA GLY A 273 -3.74 12.61 14.06
C GLY A 273 -2.85 11.85 15.05
N THR A 274 -3.00 12.04 16.37
CA THR A 274 -2.26 11.28 17.40
C THR A 274 -2.54 9.78 17.25
N PRO A 275 -1.51 8.91 17.25
CA PRO A 275 -1.70 7.46 17.25
C PRO A 275 -2.25 6.98 18.60
N ILE A 276 -3.36 6.24 18.57
CA ILE A 276 -4.09 5.66 19.69
C ILE A 276 -3.99 4.14 19.60
N SER A 277 -3.53 3.51 20.67
CA SER A 277 -3.54 2.04 20.82
C SER A 277 -4.93 1.56 21.25
N ALA A 278 -5.33 0.37 20.81
CA ALA A 278 -6.56 -0.26 21.31
C ALA A 278 -6.42 -0.79 22.74
N ASP A 279 -5.19 -1.12 23.16
CA ASP A 279 -4.93 -1.87 24.40
C ASP A 279 -4.35 -1.00 25.52
N HIS A 280 -3.84 0.19 25.19
CA HIS A 280 -3.20 1.08 26.15
C HIS A 280 -4.03 2.36 26.33
N PRO A 281 -4.58 2.61 27.53
CA PRO A 281 -5.33 3.83 27.80
C PRO A 281 -4.40 5.05 27.79
N ILE A 282 -4.95 6.19 27.35
CA ILE A 282 -4.28 7.49 27.46
C ILE A 282 -4.70 8.11 28.79
N SER A 283 -3.73 8.32 29.68
CA SER A 283 -3.93 8.94 30.98
C SER A 283 -3.36 10.36 30.99
N PHE A 284 -4.10 11.30 31.56
CA PHE A 284 -3.68 12.69 31.74
C PHE A 284 -3.90 13.12 33.18
N HIS A 285 -3.13 14.12 33.63
CA HIS A 285 -3.26 14.66 34.98
C HIS A 285 -4.51 15.53 35.07
N TYR A 286 -5.28 15.34 36.14
CA TYR A 286 -6.51 16.09 36.39
C TYR A 286 -6.58 16.49 37.87
N THR A 287 -6.96 17.72 38.15
CA THR A 287 -7.06 18.26 39.51
C THR A 287 -8.34 19.05 39.68
N ARG A 288 -9.02 18.86 40.82
CA ARG A 288 -10.22 19.63 41.17
C ARG A 288 -10.20 20.01 42.65
N ASN A 289 -10.64 21.22 42.94
CA ASN A 289 -10.74 21.73 44.30
C ASN A 289 -12.20 21.73 44.74
N PHE A 290 -12.43 21.31 45.99
CA PHE A 290 -13.76 21.20 46.57
C PHE A 290 -13.92 22.17 47.73
N ARG A 291 -15.11 22.76 47.84
CA ARG A 291 -15.49 23.49 49.06
C ARG A 291 -16.02 22.52 50.12
N PRO A 292 -15.86 22.85 51.42
CA PRO A 292 -16.59 22.15 52.47
C PRO A 292 -18.09 22.15 52.13
N SER A 293 -18.74 20.99 52.15
CA SER A 293 -20.15 20.73 51.76
C SER A 293 -20.50 20.62 50.26
N GLN A 294 -19.52 20.68 49.35
CA GLN A 294 -19.76 20.42 47.93
C GLN A 294 -19.91 18.91 47.64
N SER A 295 -20.75 18.55 46.67
CA SER A 295 -20.83 17.17 46.16
C SER A 295 -19.45 16.65 45.74
N LEU A 296 -19.12 15.45 46.18
CA LEU A 296 -17.92 14.71 45.77
C LEU A 296 -18.14 13.89 44.49
N ILE A 297 -19.35 13.91 43.93
CA ILE A 297 -19.65 13.41 42.59
C ILE A 297 -19.44 14.57 41.62
N ILE A 298 -18.54 14.37 40.67
CA ILE A 298 -18.15 15.31 39.63
C ILE A 298 -18.63 14.81 38.28
N GLU A 299 -19.11 15.73 37.44
CA GLU A 299 -19.31 15.51 36.02
C GLU A 299 -18.42 16.46 35.22
N ASP A 300 -17.69 15.92 34.25
CA ASP A 300 -16.89 16.64 33.26
C ASP A 300 -17.34 16.25 31.85
N GLU A 301 -17.27 17.17 30.91
CA GLU A 301 -17.60 16.88 29.51
C GLU A 301 -16.32 16.57 28.73
N LEU A 302 -16.29 15.38 28.10
CA LEU A 302 -15.31 15.10 27.07
C LEU A 302 -15.79 15.74 25.76
N ILE A 303 -15.02 16.71 25.28
CA ILE A 303 -15.34 17.52 24.11
C ILE A 303 -14.40 17.12 22.98
N ALA A 304 -14.92 17.15 21.75
CA ALA A 304 -14.12 16.85 20.58
C ALA A 304 -14.28 17.90 19.47
N CYS A 305 -13.21 18.11 18.69
CA CYS A 305 -13.14 19.09 17.63
C CYS A 305 -12.56 18.48 16.35
N ALA A 306 -13.28 18.62 15.23
CA ALA A 306 -12.86 18.10 13.93
C ALA A 306 -11.90 19.05 13.16
N SER A 307 -11.80 20.31 13.58
CA SER A 307 -10.92 21.32 12.96
C SER A 307 -9.47 20.88 12.97
N ASP A 308 -8.69 21.32 11.96
CA ASP A 308 -7.26 21.04 11.91
C ASP A 308 -6.53 21.76 13.06
N THR A 309 -6.88 23.02 13.31
CA THR A 309 -6.43 23.78 14.47
C THR A 309 -7.49 23.74 15.57
N ALA A 310 -7.11 23.24 16.74
CA ALA A 310 -8.00 23.16 17.90
C ALA A 310 -8.17 24.55 18.54
N PRO A 311 -9.40 24.98 18.89
CA PRO A 311 -9.62 26.28 19.53
C PRO A 311 -9.16 26.28 20.98
N ASP A 312 -8.73 27.44 21.48
CA ASP A 312 -8.29 27.61 22.86
C ASP A 312 -9.46 27.83 23.85
N SER A 313 -10.68 28.09 23.35
CA SER A 313 -11.88 28.29 24.16
C SER A 313 -13.04 27.37 23.75
N PHE A 314 -13.91 27.08 24.72
CA PHE A 314 -15.13 26.31 24.57
C PHE A 314 -16.26 27.16 23.99
N THR A 315 -16.36 28.41 24.41
CA THR A 315 -17.28 29.42 23.89
C THR A 315 -16.54 30.23 22.82
N VAL A 316 -16.90 30.06 21.55
CA VAL A 316 -16.44 30.94 20.48
C VAL A 316 -17.54 31.97 20.22
N GLY A 317 -17.34 33.20 20.67
CA GLY A 317 -18.26 34.30 20.44
C GLY A 317 -18.37 34.66 18.95
N GLY A 318 -19.60 34.62 18.43
CA GLY A 318 -20.12 35.59 17.44
C GLY A 318 -19.34 35.87 16.15
N GLY A 319 -18.74 34.87 15.49
CA GLY A 319 -18.18 35.00 14.14
C GLY A 319 -18.56 33.82 13.23
N ASP A 320 -18.66 34.05 11.92
CA ASP A 320 -19.42 33.34 10.86
C ASP A 320 -19.33 31.80 10.70
N SER A 321 -18.71 31.06 11.62
CA SER A 321 -19.03 29.65 11.90
C SER A 321 -18.19 29.18 13.11
N PRO A 322 -18.78 28.91 14.28
CA PRO A 322 -18.01 28.37 15.40
C PRO A 322 -17.44 27.00 15.02
N PRO A 323 -16.21 26.64 15.45
CA PRO A 323 -15.71 25.28 15.30
C PRO A 323 -16.72 24.34 15.97
N ALA A 324 -17.16 23.31 15.25
CA ALA A 324 -18.15 22.35 15.73
C ALA A 324 -17.56 21.52 16.89
N LEU A 325 -17.56 22.09 18.09
CA LEU A 325 -17.26 21.40 19.33
C LEU A 325 -18.43 20.48 19.64
N ILE A 326 -18.12 19.20 19.86
CA ILE A 326 -19.11 18.17 20.06
C ILE A 326 -18.86 17.53 21.41
N LYS A 327 -19.89 17.50 22.25
CA LYS A 327 -19.89 16.71 23.49
C LYS A 327 -19.91 15.22 23.12
N VAL A 328 -18.84 14.51 23.47
CA VAL A 328 -18.67 13.08 23.21
C VAL A 328 -19.36 12.26 24.30
N CYS A 329 -19.04 12.55 25.55
CA CYS A 329 -19.65 11.91 26.72
C CYS A 329 -19.47 12.77 27.97
N THR A 330 -20.19 12.42 29.03
CA THR A 330 -19.96 12.93 30.38
C THR A 330 -19.08 11.92 31.13
N LEU A 331 -17.96 12.39 31.67
CA LEU A 331 -17.08 11.66 32.58
C LEU A 331 -17.57 11.92 34.01
N THR A 332 -18.03 10.88 34.69
CA THR A 332 -18.47 10.98 36.08
C THR A 332 -17.39 10.42 37.00
N THR A 333 -16.94 11.22 37.96
CA THR A 333 -16.00 10.79 39.00
C THR A 333 -16.70 10.88 40.35
N ASP A 334 -16.83 9.75 41.05
CA ASP A 334 -17.35 9.70 42.41
C ASP A 334 -16.18 9.54 43.39
N ILE A 335 -15.97 10.52 44.26
CA ILE A 335 -14.92 10.49 45.30
C ILE A 335 -15.51 10.14 46.67
N ASN A 336 -16.76 9.67 46.75
CA ASN A 336 -17.31 9.09 47.98
C ASN A 336 -16.88 7.62 48.19
N SER A 337 -16.37 6.96 47.14
CA SER A 337 -16.07 5.52 47.12
C SER A 337 -14.72 5.15 47.72
#